data_AF-A0A2S9FI23-F1
#
_entry.id   AF-A0A2S9FI23-F1
#
_cell.length_a   1.000
_cell.length_b   1.000
_cell.length_c   1.000
_cell.angle_alpha   90.00
_cell.angle_beta   90.00
_cell.angle_gamma   90.00
#
_symmetry.space_group_name_H-M   'P 1'
#
loop_
_entity.id
_entity.type
_entity.pdbx_description
1 polymer ?
#
loop_
_entity_poly.entity_id
_entity_poly.type
_entity_poly.pdbx_seq_one_letter_code
_entity_poly.pdbx_strand_id
1 'polypeptide(L)'
;PSAQMAVLRAAYAAAGVNPREVDYVEAHGTGTLLGDPIEARALGTVLGKGRAPDAPLLLGAVKSNLGHLEAAAGIAGFAKAVLALQHNRIPGNLGYQNPNPHIPFDKLRLKVVDEHTDWAPAGRPRRAGISSFGFGGTNAHVVIEQAPVFAPAPVEEPAAVTTLVVSGKTPERIATQAAALAEWMAGPGADTSLPEVAHTLNHHRSQHARFATVVARD
;
A
#
# COMPACT_ATOMS: atom_id res chain seq x y z
N PRO A 1 23.75 -9.66 5.66
CA PRO A 1 22.64 -10.45 5.03
C PRO A 1 21.98 -11.46 5.98
N SER A 2 22.72 -12.15 6.87
CA SER A 2 22.16 -13.18 7.78
C SER A 2 21.01 -12.69 8.66
N ALA A 3 21.14 -11.52 9.29
CA ALA A 3 20.09 -10.93 10.12
C ALA A 3 18.83 -10.56 9.31
N GLN A 4 19.00 -10.03 8.09
CA GLN A 4 17.89 -9.76 7.17
C GLN A 4 17.18 -11.06 6.76
N MET A 5 17.94 -12.11 6.44
CA MET A 5 17.36 -13.43 6.13
C MET A 5 16.59 -14.01 7.32
N ALA A 6 17.09 -13.82 8.54
CA ALA A 6 16.43 -14.31 9.76
C ALA A 6 15.08 -13.62 9.97
N VAL A 7 15.01 -12.29 9.86
CA VAL A 7 13.73 -11.56 10.01
C VAL A 7 12.75 -11.89 8.88
N LEU A 8 13.23 -12.03 7.64
CA LEU A 8 12.38 -12.45 6.51
C LEU A 8 11.73 -13.80 6.79
N ARG A 9 12.53 -14.81 7.16
CA ARG A 9 12.01 -16.16 7.47
C ARG A 9 11.04 -16.14 8.65
N ALA A 10 11.36 -15.39 9.71
CA ALA A 10 10.50 -15.27 10.88
C ALA A 10 9.13 -14.66 10.52
N ALA A 11 9.12 -13.60 9.72
CA ALA A 11 7.89 -12.94 9.28
C ALA A 11 7.02 -13.86 8.41
N TYR A 12 7.60 -14.56 7.44
CA TYR A 12 6.84 -15.50 6.59
C TYR A 12 6.32 -16.71 7.36
N ALA A 13 7.12 -17.24 8.29
CA ALA A 13 6.68 -18.32 9.18
C ALA A 13 5.52 -17.88 10.09
N ALA A 14 5.63 -16.70 10.69
CA ALA A 14 4.57 -16.13 11.53
C ALA A 14 3.28 -15.84 10.75
N ALA A 15 3.40 -15.42 9.48
CA ALA A 15 2.27 -15.19 8.60
C ALA A 15 1.66 -16.48 8.01
N GLY A 16 2.31 -17.64 8.15
CA GLY A 16 1.89 -18.87 7.47
C GLY A 16 1.96 -18.79 5.95
N VAL A 17 2.78 -17.88 5.40
CA VAL A 17 2.89 -17.62 3.96
C VAL A 17 4.12 -18.30 3.40
N ASN A 18 3.96 -19.07 2.32
CA ASN A 18 5.08 -19.61 1.57
C ASN A 18 5.85 -18.46 0.88
N PRO A 19 7.17 -18.28 1.09
CA PRO A 19 7.95 -17.23 0.45
C PRO A 19 7.90 -17.22 -1.08
N ARG A 20 7.55 -18.34 -1.72
CA ARG A 20 7.35 -18.42 -3.19
C ARG A 20 6.05 -17.80 -3.67
N GLU A 21 5.10 -17.59 -2.78
CA GLU A 21 3.78 -17.02 -3.07
C GLU A 21 3.74 -15.51 -2.82
N VAL A 22 4.88 -14.89 -2.52
CA VAL A 22 5.01 -13.43 -2.42
C VAL A 22 5.27 -12.87 -3.81
N ASP A 23 4.54 -11.86 -4.24
CA ASP A 23 4.70 -11.35 -5.61
C ASP A 23 5.66 -10.16 -5.64
N TYR A 24 5.60 -9.34 -4.60
CA TYR A 24 6.28 -8.06 -4.53
C TYR A 24 6.97 -7.87 -3.19
N VAL A 25 8.13 -7.21 -3.19
CA VAL A 25 8.72 -6.65 -1.98
C VAL A 25 8.99 -5.17 -2.17
N GLU A 26 8.39 -4.37 -1.30
CA GLU A 26 8.81 -3.01 -1.02
C GLU A 26 10.04 -3.07 -0.12
N ALA A 27 11.20 -2.93 -0.74
CA ALA A 27 12.51 -3.08 -0.13
C ALA A 27 12.83 -1.94 0.83
N HIS A 28 13.80 -2.17 1.72
CA HIS A 28 14.43 -1.09 2.46
C HIS A 28 15.12 -0.13 1.48
N GLY A 29 15.84 -0.64 0.47
CA GLY A 29 16.10 0.03 -0.82
C GLY A 29 16.67 1.43 -0.70
N THR A 30 17.80 1.57 0.01
CA THR A 30 18.42 2.87 0.27
C THR A 30 19.25 3.42 -0.89
N GLY A 31 19.50 2.63 -1.94
CA GLY A 31 20.34 3.06 -3.06
C GLY A 31 21.83 3.02 -2.72
N THR A 32 22.23 2.30 -1.68
CA THR A 32 23.63 2.28 -1.21
C THR A 32 24.42 1.18 -1.90
N LEU A 33 25.66 1.48 -2.28
CA LEU A 33 26.55 0.55 -2.99
C LEU A 33 26.74 -0.79 -2.26
N LEU A 34 26.75 -0.77 -0.93
CA LEU A 34 26.90 -1.96 -0.09
C LEU A 34 25.56 -2.55 0.36
N GLY A 35 24.58 -1.70 0.70
CA GLY A 35 23.31 -2.15 1.27
C GLY A 35 22.44 -2.89 0.27
N ASP A 36 22.31 -2.39 -0.96
CA ASP A 36 21.42 -2.97 -1.95
C ASP A 36 21.85 -4.41 -2.35
N PRO A 37 23.15 -4.72 -2.58
CA PRO A 37 23.57 -6.11 -2.79
C PRO A 37 23.36 -7.02 -1.58
N ILE A 38 23.46 -6.50 -0.35
CA ILE A 38 23.19 -7.26 0.87
C ILE A 38 21.71 -7.62 0.97
N GLU A 39 20.82 -6.65 0.72
CA GLU A 39 19.38 -6.84 0.74
C GLU A 39 18.91 -7.78 -0.37
N ALA A 40 19.35 -7.55 -1.62
CA ALA A 40 18.99 -8.40 -2.75
C ALA A 40 19.43 -9.86 -2.51
N ARG A 41 20.61 -10.08 -1.94
CA ARG A 41 21.05 -11.44 -1.58
C ARG A 41 20.14 -12.09 -0.53
N ALA A 42 19.72 -11.35 0.49
CA ALA A 42 18.80 -11.85 1.51
C ALA A 42 17.44 -12.23 0.90
N LEU A 43 16.87 -11.35 0.06
CA LEU A 43 15.60 -11.58 -0.64
C LEU A 43 15.70 -12.78 -1.60
N GLY A 44 16.72 -12.83 -2.46
CA GLY A 44 16.91 -13.94 -3.39
C GLY A 44 17.10 -15.29 -2.69
N THR A 45 17.77 -15.29 -1.53
CA THR A 45 17.98 -16.51 -0.73
C THR A 45 16.68 -17.04 -0.09
N VAL A 46 15.83 -16.14 0.42
CA VAL A 46 14.61 -16.52 1.16
C VAL A 46 13.41 -16.69 0.23
N LEU A 47 13.22 -15.76 -0.71
CA LEU A 47 12.06 -15.69 -1.58
C LEU A 47 12.34 -16.17 -3.01
N GLY A 48 13.56 -15.95 -3.52
CA GLY A 48 13.91 -16.30 -4.91
C GLY A 48 14.09 -17.80 -5.15
N LYS A 49 14.43 -18.58 -4.12
CA LYS A 49 14.78 -20.00 -4.24
C LYS A 49 13.61 -20.84 -4.80
N GLY A 50 13.81 -21.36 -6.01
CA GLY A 50 12.87 -22.24 -6.70
C GLY A 50 11.68 -21.53 -7.32
N ARG A 51 11.80 -20.21 -7.55
CA ARG A 51 10.98 -19.50 -8.54
C ARG A 51 11.41 -19.86 -9.95
N ALA A 52 10.44 -19.87 -10.87
CA ALA A 52 10.70 -19.97 -12.29
C ALA A 52 11.38 -18.69 -12.81
N PRO A 53 12.19 -18.75 -13.88
CA PRO A 53 12.85 -17.58 -14.44
C PRO A 53 11.89 -16.46 -14.90
N ASP A 54 10.72 -16.84 -15.39
CA ASP A 54 9.66 -15.97 -15.90
C ASP A 54 8.71 -15.44 -14.81
N ALA A 55 8.84 -15.93 -13.57
CA ALA A 55 8.09 -15.46 -12.41
C ALA A 55 9.03 -14.99 -11.26
N PRO A 56 9.91 -13.99 -11.50
CA PRO A 56 10.78 -13.46 -10.48
C PRO A 56 9.98 -12.74 -9.37
N LEU A 57 10.59 -12.58 -8.19
CA LEU A 57 10.07 -11.66 -7.18
C LEU A 57 10.25 -10.22 -7.67
N LEU A 58 9.17 -9.46 -7.68
CA LEU A 58 9.18 -8.05 -8.06
C LEU A 58 9.66 -7.18 -6.90
N LEU A 59 10.49 -6.18 -7.19
CA LEU A 59 11.09 -5.30 -6.20
C LEU A 59 10.79 -3.83 -6.51
N GLY A 60 10.59 -3.04 -5.47
CA GLY A 60 10.62 -1.58 -5.54
C GLY A 60 11.00 -0.96 -4.20
N ALA A 61 11.14 0.35 -4.17
CA ALA A 61 11.43 1.14 -2.98
C ALA A 61 10.90 2.58 -3.18
N VAL A 62 9.94 3.00 -2.34
CA VAL A 62 9.34 4.34 -2.31
C VAL A 62 10.37 5.45 -2.14
N LYS A 63 11.56 5.11 -1.64
CA LYS A 63 12.68 6.05 -1.49
C LYS A 63 13.15 6.63 -2.81
N SER A 64 12.91 5.97 -3.95
CA SER A 64 13.17 6.57 -5.27
C SER A 64 12.28 7.78 -5.56
N ASN A 65 11.15 7.92 -4.88
CA ASN A 65 10.16 8.98 -5.10
C ASN A 65 10.22 10.05 -4.00
N LEU A 66 10.34 9.62 -2.74
CA LEU A 66 10.20 10.49 -1.56
C LEU A 66 11.51 10.69 -0.79
N GLY A 67 12.61 10.05 -1.23
CA GLY A 67 13.83 9.97 -0.45
C GLY A 67 13.67 9.09 0.81
N HIS A 68 14.69 9.10 1.67
CA HIS A 68 14.66 8.33 2.91
C HIS A 68 13.99 9.14 4.03
N LEU A 69 12.72 8.86 4.33
CA LEU A 69 11.95 9.53 5.40
C LEU A 69 12.29 9.07 6.83
N GLU A 70 13.53 8.60 7.05
CA GLU A 70 14.02 8.11 8.35
C GLU A 70 13.00 7.24 9.12
N ALA A 71 12.51 7.71 10.27
CA ALA A 71 11.54 7.02 11.12
C ALA A 71 10.21 6.71 10.40
N ALA A 72 9.82 7.52 9.41
CA ALA A 72 8.63 7.30 8.60
C ALA A 72 8.87 6.47 7.33
N ALA A 73 10.11 6.01 7.08
CA ALA A 73 10.43 5.26 5.87
C ALA A 73 9.65 3.94 5.75
N GLY A 74 9.46 3.24 6.87
CA GLY A 74 8.71 1.98 6.90
C GLY A 74 7.22 2.16 6.60
N ILE A 75 6.58 3.16 7.23
CA ILE A 75 5.14 3.41 7.03
C ILE A 75 4.84 3.97 5.64
N ALA A 76 5.76 4.75 5.04
CA ALA A 76 5.64 5.17 3.65
C ALA A 76 5.69 3.99 2.67
N GLY A 77 6.62 3.04 2.88
CA GLY A 77 6.68 1.81 2.08
C GLY A 77 5.42 0.95 2.26
N PHE A 78 4.93 0.83 3.50
CA PHE A 78 3.67 0.15 3.79
C PHE A 78 2.48 0.79 3.05
N ALA A 79 2.34 2.12 3.11
CA ALA A 79 1.28 2.84 2.42
C ALA A 79 1.32 2.62 0.90
N LYS A 80 2.51 2.67 0.29
CA LYS A 80 2.71 2.34 -1.13
C LYS A 80 2.26 0.90 -1.44
N ALA A 81 2.64 -0.07 -0.63
CA ALA A 81 2.28 -1.47 -0.85
C ALA A 81 0.77 -1.72 -0.71
N VAL A 82 0.09 -1.06 0.25
CA VAL A 82 -1.38 -1.10 0.38
C VAL A 82 -2.07 -0.49 -0.84
N LEU A 83 -1.62 0.70 -1.27
CA LEU A 83 -2.17 1.35 -2.48
C LEU A 83 -1.93 0.49 -3.72
N ALA A 84 -0.76 -0.15 -3.85
CA ALA A 84 -0.46 -1.05 -4.97
C ALA A 84 -1.42 -2.26 -5.01
N LEU A 85 -1.77 -2.82 -3.84
CA LEU A 85 -2.78 -3.89 -3.74
C LEU A 85 -4.18 -3.37 -4.10
N GLN A 86 -4.58 -2.21 -3.58
CA GLN A 86 -5.91 -1.61 -3.84
C GLN A 86 -6.10 -1.29 -5.32
N HIS A 87 -5.05 -0.78 -5.98
CA HIS A 87 -5.08 -0.42 -7.40
C HIS A 87 -4.66 -1.57 -8.33
N ASN A 88 -4.38 -2.78 -7.79
CA ASN A 88 -3.92 -3.93 -8.56
C ASN A 88 -2.71 -3.63 -9.47
N ARG A 89 -1.81 -2.75 -9.04
CA ARG A 89 -0.71 -2.22 -9.87
C ARG A 89 0.50 -1.87 -9.03
N ILE A 90 1.68 -2.25 -9.50
CA ILE A 90 2.96 -1.94 -8.85
C ILE A 90 3.58 -0.72 -9.54
N PRO A 91 3.77 0.41 -8.83
CA PRO A 91 4.41 1.60 -9.39
C PRO A 91 5.88 1.35 -9.74
N GLY A 92 6.34 1.98 -10.82
CA GLY A 92 7.75 1.93 -11.25
C GLY A 92 8.70 2.64 -10.28
N ASN A 93 9.90 2.09 -10.14
CA ASN A 93 11.00 2.64 -9.36
C ASN A 93 11.74 3.71 -10.17
N LEU A 94 11.72 4.95 -9.69
CA LEU A 94 12.36 6.06 -10.39
C LEU A 94 13.89 5.94 -10.38
N GLY A 95 14.53 6.43 -11.44
CA GLY A 95 15.99 6.47 -11.56
C GLY A 95 16.64 5.11 -11.81
N TYR A 96 15.87 4.05 -12.00
CA TYR A 96 16.39 2.74 -12.38
C TYR A 96 16.53 2.66 -13.91
N GLN A 97 17.78 2.76 -14.39
CA GLN A 97 18.10 2.67 -15.83
C GLN A 97 18.89 1.40 -16.16
N ASN A 98 19.86 1.07 -15.31
CA ASN A 98 20.72 -0.09 -15.48
C ASN A 98 20.74 -0.90 -14.17
N PRO A 99 20.68 -2.24 -14.23
CA PRO A 99 20.82 -3.07 -13.05
C PRO A 99 22.20 -2.86 -12.40
N ASN A 100 22.24 -2.82 -11.07
CA ASN A 100 23.50 -2.78 -10.33
C ASN A 100 24.32 -4.06 -10.64
N PRO A 101 25.54 -3.94 -11.19
CA PRO A 101 26.33 -5.11 -11.63
C PRO A 101 26.77 -6.02 -10.47
N HIS A 102 26.72 -5.53 -9.23
CA HIS A 102 27.02 -6.32 -8.04
C HIS A 102 25.84 -7.20 -7.58
N ILE A 103 24.69 -7.10 -8.25
CA ILE A 103 23.48 -7.87 -7.93
C ILE A 103 23.18 -8.82 -9.10
N PRO A 104 23.34 -10.14 -8.91
CA PRO A 104 23.02 -11.12 -9.95
C PRO A 104 21.51 -11.40 -9.98
N PHE A 105 20.71 -10.43 -10.44
CA PHE A 105 19.23 -10.46 -10.43
C PHE A 105 18.65 -11.77 -10.99
N ASP A 106 19.11 -12.23 -12.15
CA ASP A 106 18.63 -13.46 -12.78
C ASP A 106 18.86 -14.71 -11.93
N LYS A 107 20.03 -14.80 -11.29
CA LYS A 107 20.39 -15.92 -10.40
C LYS A 107 19.59 -15.87 -9.10
N LEU A 108 19.27 -14.67 -8.63
CA LEU A 108 18.50 -14.44 -7.41
C LEU A 108 16.98 -14.50 -7.64
N ARG A 109 16.53 -14.62 -8.90
CA ARG A 109 15.12 -14.57 -9.30
C ARG A 109 14.42 -13.30 -8.81
N LEU A 110 15.08 -12.16 -9.02
CA LEU A 110 14.61 -10.83 -8.62
C LEU A 110 14.47 -9.95 -9.86
N LYS A 111 13.47 -9.08 -9.87
CA LYS A 111 13.29 -8.06 -10.91
C LYS A 111 12.87 -6.74 -10.27
N VAL A 112 13.61 -5.67 -10.52
CA VAL A 112 13.19 -4.32 -10.15
C VAL A 112 12.07 -3.88 -11.11
N VAL A 113 10.98 -3.35 -10.56
CA VAL A 113 9.87 -2.80 -11.35
C VAL A 113 10.26 -1.38 -11.75
N ASP A 114 10.62 -1.17 -12.99
CA ASP A 114 11.06 0.10 -13.57
C ASP A 114 9.89 0.92 -14.11
N GLU A 115 8.91 0.26 -14.69
CA GLU A 115 7.66 0.86 -15.18
C GLU A 115 6.43 0.36 -14.42
N HIS A 116 5.35 1.14 -14.46
CA HIS A 116 4.10 0.78 -13.80
C HIS A 116 3.55 -0.55 -14.35
N THR A 117 3.59 -1.59 -13.52
CA THR A 117 3.31 -2.98 -13.91
C THR A 117 1.98 -3.43 -13.31
N ASP A 118 1.10 -3.99 -14.15
CA ASP A 118 -0.14 -4.59 -13.67
C ASP A 118 0.15 -5.79 -12.78
N TRP A 119 -0.49 -5.81 -11.62
CA TRP A 119 -0.35 -6.91 -10.69
C TRP A 119 -1.44 -7.93 -11.01
N ALA A 120 -1.19 -8.83 -11.97
CA ALA A 120 -2.20 -9.79 -12.41
C ALA A 120 -2.59 -10.79 -11.28
N PRO A 121 -3.86 -11.24 -11.22
CA PRO A 121 -4.27 -12.31 -10.32
C PRO A 121 -3.56 -13.63 -10.68
N ALA A 122 -3.11 -14.38 -9.66
CA ALA A 122 -2.40 -15.65 -9.85
C ALA A 122 -3.18 -16.86 -9.31
N GLY A 123 -4.52 -16.79 -9.25
CA GLY A 123 -5.37 -17.82 -8.62
C GLY A 123 -5.27 -17.88 -7.09
N ARG A 124 -4.54 -16.95 -6.48
CA ARG A 124 -4.40 -16.72 -5.04
C ARG A 124 -4.40 -15.21 -4.75
N PRO A 125 -4.64 -14.79 -3.50
CA PRO A 125 -4.47 -13.40 -3.10
C PRO A 125 -3.05 -12.89 -3.43
N ARG A 126 -2.97 -11.62 -3.84
CA ARG A 126 -1.69 -10.94 -4.03
C ARG A 126 -1.03 -10.70 -2.68
N ARG A 127 0.30 -10.87 -2.63
CA ARG A 127 1.05 -10.74 -1.39
C ARG A 127 2.28 -9.88 -1.56
N ALA A 128 2.52 -9.00 -0.59
CA ALA A 128 3.67 -8.12 -0.54
C ALA A 128 4.46 -8.31 0.76
N GLY A 129 5.78 -8.24 0.67
CA GLY A 129 6.66 -7.99 1.82
C GLY A 129 7.07 -6.52 1.89
N ILE A 130 7.27 -5.99 3.09
CA ILE A 130 7.79 -4.64 3.32
C ILE A 130 8.97 -4.73 4.28
N SER A 131 10.15 -4.30 3.84
CA SER A 131 11.40 -4.36 4.60
C SER A 131 11.81 -2.98 5.14
N SER A 132 12.29 -2.95 6.38
CA SER A 132 12.96 -1.77 6.94
C SER A 132 14.12 -2.21 7.84
N PHE A 133 15.33 -1.77 7.53
CA PHE A 133 16.55 -2.16 8.22
C PHE A 133 17.19 -0.92 8.86
N GLY A 134 17.00 -0.77 10.17
CA GLY A 134 17.51 0.39 10.90
C GLY A 134 19.03 0.38 10.99
N PHE A 135 19.65 1.55 10.93
CA PHE A 135 21.10 1.72 11.05
C PHE A 135 21.68 1.10 12.34
N GLY A 136 20.92 1.13 13.45
CA GLY A 136 21.27 0.47 14.71
C GLY A 136 21.18 -1.07 14.70
N GLY A 137 20.93 -1.69 13.55
CA GLY A 137 20.90 -3.15 13.37
C GLY A 137 19.55 -3.81 13.64
N THR A 138 18.54 -3.06 14.08
CA THR A 138 17.18 -3.57 14.26
C THR A 138 16.49 -3.70 12.90
N ASN A 139 16.04 -4.90 12.57
CA ASN A 139 15.41 -5.22 11.29
C ASN A 139 13.93 -5.53 11.48
N ALA A 140 13.09 -5.05 10.58
CA ALA A 140 11.68 -5.36 10.52
C ALA A 140 11.29 -5.84 9.13
N HIS A 141 10.37 -6.80 9.06
CA HIS A 141 9.70 -7.22 7.84
C HIS A 141 8.24 -7.48 8.11
N VAL A 142 7.36 -6.90 7.30
CA VAL A 142 5.90 -7.07 7.38
C VAL A 142 5.44 -7.79 6.12
N VAL A 143 4.48 -8.69 6.27
CA VAL A 143 3.81 -9.38 5.16
C VAL A 143 2.37 -8.90 5.12
N ILE A 144 1.91 -8.47 3.95
CA ILE A 144 0.51 -8.09 3.72
C ILE A 144 -0.08 -8.90 2.57
N GLU A 145 -1.38 -9.11 2.63
CA GLU A 145 -2.17 -9.82 1.64
C GLU A 145 -3.33 -8.94 1.16
N GLN A 146 -3.72 -9.11 -0.09
CA GLN A 146 -4.94 -8.53 -0.65
C GLN A 146 -6.15 -8.86 0.23
N ALA A 147 -6.98 -7.86 0.51
CA ALA A 147 -8.22 -8.04 1.27
C ALA A 147 -9.19 -9.00 0.54
N PRO A 148 -9.98 -9.79 1.28
CA PRO A 148 -11.02 -10.62 0.67
C PRO A 148 -12.05 -9.74 -0.04
N VAL A 149 -12.65 -10.28 -1.11
CA VAL A 149 -13.75 -9.61 -1.82
C VAL A 149 -15.02 -9.80 -1.01
N PHE A 150 -15.59 -8.70 -0.53
CA PHE A 150 -16.90 -8.71 0.12
C PHE A 150 -17.99 -8.48 -0.93
N ALA A 151 -19.08 -9.24 -0.84
CA ALA A 151 -20.27 -8.94 -1.63
C ALA A 151 -20.81 -7.57 -1.20
N PRO A 152 -21.22 -6.70 -2.15
CA PRO A 152 -21.89 -5.46 -1.79
C PRO A 152 -23.13 -5.77 -0.96
N ALA A 153 -23.38 -4.95 0.06
CA ALA A 153 -24.61 -5.03 0.83
C ALA A 153 -25.81 -4.76 -0.10
N PRO A 154 -27.00 -5.33 0.19
CA PRO A 154 -28.22 -5.00 -0.53
C PRO A 154 -28.42 -3.48 -0.53
N VAL A 155 -28.66 -2.90 -1.70
CA VAL A 155 -29.02 -1.49 -1.83
C VAL A 155 -30.46 -1.34 -1.33
N GLU A 156 -30.65 -0.67 -0.21
CA GLU A 156 -31.99 -0.24 0.23
C GLU A 156 -32.56 0.78 -0.77
N GLU A 157 -33.89 0.86 -0.90
CA GLU A 157 -34.49 1.87 -1.77
C GLU A 157 -34.04 3.27 -1.34
N PRO A 158 -33.55 4.11 -2.27
CA PRO A 158 -33.02 5.41 -1.92
C PRO A 158 -34.12 6.27 -1.31
N ALA A 159 -33.83 6.86 -0.14
CA ALA A 159 -34.73 7.81 0.50
C ALA A 159 -35.04 8.97 -0.46
N ALA A 160 -36.29 9.44 -0.47
CA ALA A 160 -36.73 10.53 -1.35
C ALA A 160 -35.95 11.84 -1.17
N VAL A 161 -35.27 12.01 -0.03
CA VAL A 161 -34.30 13.06 0.28
C VAL A 161 -33.26 12.50 1.26
N THR A 162 -32.02 12.96 1.16
CA THR A 162 -30.92 12.63 2.07
C THR A 162 -30.47 13.88 2.83
N THR A 163 -30.20 13.74 4.13
CA THR A 163 -29.65 14.83 4.96
C THR A 163 -28.17 14.60 5.22
N LEU A 164 -27.32 15.50 4.71
CA LEU A 164 -25.89 15.54 4.98
C LEU A 164 -25.64 16.43 6.20
N VAL A 165 -24.99 15.90 7.23
CA VAL A 165 -24.66 16.64 8.45
C VAL A 165 -23.15 16.83 8.54
N VAL A 166 -22.70 18.08 8.55
CA VAL A 166 -21.29 18.42 8.77
C VAL A 166 -21.18 19.15 10.11
N SER A 167 -20.50 18.53 11.07
CA SER A 167 -20.29 19.11 12.40
C SER A 167 -18.83 19.53 12.63
N GLY A 168 -18.63 20.49 13.53
CA GLY A 168 -17.30 21.03 13.82
C GLY A 168 -17.26 21.83 15.11
N LYS A 169 -16.05 22.09 15.61
CA LYS A 169 -15.87 22.92 16.80
C LYS A 169 -16.13 24.41 16.54
N THR A 170 -15.99 24.88 15.30
CA THR A 170 -16.22 26.28 14.91
C THR A 170 -16.95 26.37 13.56
N PRO A 171 -17.65 27.48 13.25
CA PRO A 171 -18.28 27.69 11.95
C PRO A 171 -17.30 27.58 10.77
N GLU A 172 -16.08 28.08 10.90
CA GLU A 172 -15.05 28.03 9.86
C GLU A 172 -14.65 26.58 9.57
N ARG A 173 -14.50 25.75 10.61
CA ARG A 173 -14.21 24.31 10.47
C ARG A 173 -15.35 23.53 9.83
N ILE A 174 -16.60 23.98 10.01
CA ILE A 174 -17.76 23.39 9.32
C ILE A 174 -17.70 23.77 7.84
N ALA A 175 -17.50 25.05 7.54
CA ALA A 175 -17.39 25.54 6.15
C ALA A 175 -16.24 24.87 5.38
N THR A 176 -15.04 24.74 5.98
CA THR A 176 -13.91 24.05 5.34
C THR A 176 -14.19 22.57 5.09
N GLN A 177 -14.82 21.86 6.04
CA GLN A 177 -15.17 20.46 5.83
C GLN A 177 -16.27 20.28 4.79
N ALA A 178 -17.27 21.15 4.78
CA ALA A 178 -18.32 21.13 3.77
C ALA A 178 -17.77 21.40 2.37
N ALA A 179 -16.84 22.35 2.22
CA ALA A 179 -16.17 22.63 0.96
C ALA A 179 -15.33 21.44 0.48
N ALA A 180 -14.53 20.82 1.38
CA ALA A 180 -13.74 19.63 1.04
C ALA A 180 -14.62 18.43 0.67
N LEU A 181 -15.76 18.26 1.35
CA LEU A 181 -16.74 17.24 1.00
C LEU A 181 -17.34 17.51 -0.38
N ALA A 182 -17.75 18.74 -0.67
CA ALA A 182 -18.31 19.11 -1.96
C ALA A 182 -17.31 18.92 -3.11
N GLU A 183 -16.05 19.30 -2.91
CA GLU A 183 -14.97 19.07 -3.88
C GLU A 183 -14.73 17.57 -4.12
N TRP A 184 -14.71 16.77 -3.05
CA TRP A 184 -14.57 15.31 -3.17
C TRP A 184 -15.76 14.69 -3.91
N MET A 185 -17.00 15.09 -3.58
CA MET A 185 -18.22 14.62 -4.25
C MET A 185 -18.28 15.04 -5.72
N ALA A 186 -17.70 16.18 -6.09
CA ALA A 186 -17.57 16.60 -7.49
C ALA A 186 -16.45 15.89 -8.26
N GLY A 187 -15.57 15.16 -7.56
CA GLY A 187 -14.40 14.49 -8.14
C GLY A 187 -14.37 13.00 -7.80
N PRO A 188 -13.42 12.52 -6.97
CA PRO A 188 -13.26 11.09 -6.70
C PRO A 188 -14.50 10.38 -6.13
N GLY A 189 -15.43 11.12 -5.51
CA GLY A 189 -16.66 10.61 -4.91
C GLY A 189 -17.90 10.76 -5.79
N ALA A 190 -17.78 11.16 -7.06
CA ALA A 190 -18.93 11.45 -7.92
C ALA A 190 -19.91 10.28 -8.09
N ASP A 191 -19.41 9.04 -8.05
CA ASP A 191 -20.23 7.83 -8.16
C ASP A 191 -20.72 7.31 -6.79
N THR A 192 -20.40 7.99 -5.69
CA THR A 192 -20.86 7.60 -4.34
C THR A 192 -22.26 8.16 -4.09
N SER A 193 -23.18 7.31 -3.64
CA SER A 193 -24.56 7.73 -3.42
C SER A 193 -24.69 8.66 -2.20
N LEU A 194 -25.62 9.62 -2.24
CA LEU A 194 -25.88 10.50 -1.09
C LEU A 194 -26.15 9.73 0.22
N PRO A 195 -26.92 8.62 0.24
CA PRO A 195 -27.12 7.84 1.46
C PRO A 195 -25.82 7.26 2.04
N GLU A 196 -24.87 6.81 1.22
CA GLU A 196 -23.56 6.32 1.70
C GLU A 196 -22.71 7.46 2.28
N VAL A 197 -22.74 8.64 1.65
CA VAL A 197 -22.09 9.84 2.17
C VAL A 197 -22.71 10.21 3.53
N ALA A 198 -24.04 10.28 3.62
CA ALA A 198 -24.75 10.59 4.86
C ALA A 198 -24.46 9.57 5.95
N HIS A 199 -24.46 8.27 5.62
CA HIS A 199 -24.10 7.20 6.55
C HIS A 199 -22.70 7.42 7.13
N THR A 200 -21.72 7.73 6.27
CA THR A 200 -20.34 8.00 6.68
C THR A 200 -20.25 9.24 7.57
N LEU A 201 -20.95 10.33 7.22
CA LEU A 201 -20.99 11.55 8.03
C LEU A 201 -21.63 11.32 9.40
N ASN A 202 -22.68 10.52 9.48
CA ASN A 202 -23.44 10.31 10.71
C ASN A 202 -22.78 9.29 11.65
N HIS A 203 -22.19 8.22 11.11
CA HIS A 203 -21.71 7.09 11.90
C HIS A 203 -20.18 6.98 12.00
N HIS A 204 -19.44 7.65 11.11
CA HIS A 204 -17.97 7.54 11.04
C HIS A 204 -17.25 8.88 11.19
N ARG A 205 -17.93 9.88 11.77
CA ARG A 205 -17.34 11.17 12.15
C ARG A 205 -17.72 11.51 13.59
N SER A 206 -16.84 12.23 14.27
CA SER A 206 -17.15 12.80 15.58
C SER A 206 -18.28 13.81 15.45
N GLN A 207 -19.26 13.74 16.36
CA GLN A 207 -20.35 14.69 16.41
C GLN A 207 -20.00 15.85 17.34
N HIS A 208 -20.24 17.07 16.86
CA HIS A 208 -20.02 18.31 17.59
C HIS A 208 -21.32 19.10 17.75
N ALA A 209 -21.40 19.94 18.78
CA ALA A 209 -22.61 20.73 19.09
C ALA A 209 -22.98 21.75 18.00
N ARG A 210 -22.03 22.18 17.18
CA ARG A 210 -22.27 23.05 16.03
C ARG A 210 -22.25 22.21 14.76
N PHE A 211 -23.25 22.38 13.92
CA PHE A 211 -23.40 21.66 12.67
C PHE A 211 -24.08 22.52 11.62
N ALA A 212 -23.87 22.16 10.36
CA ALA A 212 -24.66 22.60 9.22
C ALA A 212 -25.25 21.38 8.53
N THR A 213 -26.41 21.56 7.91
CA THR A 213 -27.11 20.49 7.20
C THR A 213 -27.43 20.88 5.77
N VAL A 214 -27.31 19.93 4.86
CA VAL A 214 -27.85 20.03 3.49
C VAL A 214 -28.85 18.90 3.31
N VAL A 215 -30.06 19.24 2.83
CA VAL A 215 -31.06 18.25 2.45
C VAL A 215 -31.15 18.25 0.94
N ALA A 216 -30.83 17.12 0.31
CA ALA A 216 -30.70 17.00 -1.13
C ALA A 216 -31.39 15.74 -1.66
N ARG A 217 -31.76 15.76 -2.94
CA ARG A 217 -32.25 14.57 -3.66
C ARG A 217 -31.15 13.93 -4.50
N ASP A 218 -30.29 14.77 -5.06
CA ASP A 218 -29.13 14.45 -5.90
C ASP A 218 -27.90 15.28 -5.49
#